data_AF-A0A377WES6-F1
#
_entry.id   AF-A0A377WES6-F1
#
_cell.length_a   1.000
_cell.length_b   1.000
_cell.length_c   1.000
_cell.angle_alpha   90.00
_cell.angle_beta   90.00
_cell.angle_gamma   90.00
#
_symmetry.space_group_name_H-M   'P 1'
#
loop_
_entity.id
_entity.type
_entity.pdbx_description
1 polymer ?
#
loop_
_entity_poly.entity_id
_entity_poly.type
_entity_poly.pdbx_seq_one_letter_code
_entity_poly.pdbx_strand_id
1 'polypeptide(L)'
;MSGINIDQRMIRKGSVDAIRRHVEANGGHFPADVDKQVEEVARQGATPLVVAEGEKVLGIIALKDIVKGGIKERFRPAAQNGH
;
A
#
# COMPACT_ATOMS: atom_id res chain seq x y z
N MET A 1 -5.01 -1.62 -6.27
CA MET A 1 -4.02 -0.61 -6.72
C MET A 1 -4.77 0.66 -7.06
N SER A 2 -4.32 1.82 -6.58
CA SER A 2 -4.89 3.13 -6.92
C SER A 2 -3.82 4.00 -7.57
N GLY A 3 -4.21 5.08 -8.23
CA GLY A 3 -3.25 5.93 -8.92
C GLY A 3 -3.87 7.12 -9.61
N ILE A 4 -3.02 7.99 -10.13
CA ILE A 4 -3.40 9.22 -10.83
C ILE A 4 -2.62 9.29 -12.14
N ASN A 5 -3.28 9.80 -13.18
CA ASN A 5 -2.64 10.15 -14.43
C ASN A 5 -2.50 11.67 -14.45
N ILE A 6 -1.28 12.17 -14.54
CA ILE A 6 -1.00 13.61 -14.68
C ILE A 6 -0.20 13.76 -15.96
N ASP A 7 -0.77 14.47 -16.94
CA ASP A 7 -0.22 14.60 -18.29
C ASP A 7 0.09 13.23 -18.92
N GLN A 8 1.35 12.98 -19.25
CA GLN A 8 1.84 11.70 -19.79
C GLN A 8 2.37 10.74 -18.71
N ARG A 9 2.29 11.12 -17.42
CA ARG A 9 2.82 10.34 -16.30
C ARG A 9 1.69 9.55 -15.64
N MET A 10 1.86 8.23 -15.59
CA MET A 10 0.95 7.32 -14.90
C MET A 10 1.57 6.90 -13.57
N ILE A 11 1.08 7.47 -12.47
CA ILE A 11 1.57 7.14 -11.12
C ILE A 11 0.60 6.14 -10.48
N ARG A 12 1.13 4.99 -10.06
CA ARG A 12 0.38 3.93 -9.37
C ARG A 12 0.95 3.68 -7.98
N LYS A 13 0.07 3.42 -7.02
CA LYS A 13 0.41 2.94 -5.68
C LYS A 13 -0.41 1.72 -5.29
N GLY A 14 0.18 0.81 -4.54
CA GLY A 14 -0.53 -0.39 -4.11
C GLY A 14 0.35 -1.36 -3.33
N SER A 15 -0.17 -2.57 -3.15
CA SER A 15 0.65 -3.68 -2.64
C SER A 15 1.82 -3.94 -3.59
N VAL A 16 2.84 -4.57 -3.02
CA VAL A 16 4.09 -4.96 -3.69
C VAL A 16 3.78 -5.78 -4.94
N ASP A 17 2.94 -6.81 -4.82
CA ASP A 17 2.55 -7.66 -5.94
C ASP A 17 1.83 -6.89 -7.06
N ALA A 18 0.95 -5.96 -6.68
CA ALA A 18 0.19 -5.20 -7.67
C ALA A 18 1.09 -4.25 -8.46
N ILE A 19 2.05 -3.61 -7.80
CA ILE A 19 2.99 -2.70 -8.44
C ILE A 19 4.06 -3.46 -9.23
N ARG A 20 4.53 -4.60 -8.73
CA ARG A 20 5.44 -5.49 -9.47
C ARG A 20 4.83 -5.88 -10.82
N ARG A 21 3.60 -6.40 -10.81
CA ARG A 21 2.88 -6.75 -12.04
C ARG A 21 2.68 -5.54 -12.96
N HIS A 22 2.41 -4.36 -12.41
CA HIS A 22 2.25 -3.15 -13.21
C HIS A 22 3.55 -2.73 -13.90
N VAL A 23 4.66 -2.73 -13.16
CA VAL A 23 5.99 -2.38 -13.66
C VAL A 23 6.44 -3.35 -14.74
N GLU A 24 6.31 -4.66 -14.50
CA GLU A 24 6.66 -5.72 -15.45
C GLU A 24 5.78 -5.65 -16.71
N ALA A 25 4.48 -5.39 -16.56
CA ALA A 25 3.57 -5.24 -17.70
C ALA A 25 3.89 -4.02 -18.58
N ASN A 26 4.57 -3.01 -18.03
CA ASN A 26 5.03 -1.84 -18.76
C ASN A 26 6.46 -2.01 -19.33
N GLY A 27 7.10 -3.18 -19.16
CA GLY A 27 8.46 -3.44 -19.65
C GLY A 27 9.58 -3.10 -18.66
N GLY A 28 9.23 -2.73 -17.43
CA GLY A 28 10.17 -2.38 -16.39
C GLY A 28 10.64 -3.57 -15.56
N HIS A 29 11.65 -3.31 -14.72
CA HIS A 29 12.18 -4.29 -13.79
C HIS A 29 11.90 -3.87 -12.35
N PHE A 30 11.41 -4.79 -11.53
CA PHE A 30 11.18 -4.56 -10.11
C PHE A 30 12.50 -4.73 -9.32
N PRO A 31 13.06 -3.67 -8.71
CA PRO A 31 14.37 -3.77 -8.06
C PRO A 31 14.35 -4.65 -6.80
N ALA A 32 15.33 -5.54 -6.63
CA ALA A 32 15.42 -6.43 -5.47
C ALA A 32 15.60 -5.68 -4.13
N ASP A 33 16.17 -4.46 -4.16
CA ASP A 33 16.30 -3.65 -2.95
C ASP A 33 14.94 -3.13 -2.44
N VAL A 34 13.93 -3.02 -3.32
CA VAL A 34 12.56 -2.67 -2.93
C VAL A 34 11.94 -3.83 -2.13
N ASP A 35 12.20 -5.08 -2.50
CA ASP A 35 11.73 -6.23 -1.73
C ASP A 35 12.31 -6.27 -0.32
N LYS A 36 13.62 -5.97 -0.16
CA LYS A 36 14.25 -5.89 1.17
C LYS A 36 13.61 -4.81 2.04
N GLN A 37 13.41 -3.62 1.48
CA GLN A 37 12.79 -2.50 2.20
C GLN A 37 11.32 -2.79 2.58
N VAL A 38 10.57 -3.46 1.70
CA VAL A 38 9.22 -3.93 1.99
C VAL A 38 9.23 -4.88 3.19
N GLU A 39 10.15 -5.84 3.19
CA GLU A 39 10.28 -6.82 4.27
C GLU A 39 10.61 -6.14 5.60
N GLU A 40 11.54 -5.18 5.59
CA GLU A 40 11.89 -4.38 6.76
C GLU A 40 10.69 -3.60 7.32
N VAL A 41 9.88 -2.99 6.45
CA VAL A 41 8.67 -2.25 6.86
C VAL A 41 7.62 -3.20 7.44
N ALA A 42 7.41 -4.37 6.83
CA ALA A 42 6.50 -5.39 7.32
C ALA A 42 6.94 -5.93 8.70
N ARG A 43 8.24 -6.14 8.91
CA ARG A 43 8.82 -6.58 10.19
C ARG A 43 8.63 -5.55 11.31
N GLN A 44 8.47 -4.27 10.96
CA GLN A 44 8.15 -3.20 11.91
C GLN A 44 6.65 -3.10 12.24
N GLY A 45 5.82 -4.00 11.70
CA GLY A 45 4.38 -4.01 11.93
C GLY A 45 3.61 -2.92 11.18
N ALA A 46 4.24 -2.29 10.18
CA ALA A 46 3.59 -1.35 9.26
C ALA A 46 3.13 -2.07 7.99
N THR A 47 2.20 -1.46 7.25
CA THR A 47 1.77 -1.99 5.94
C THR A 47 2.55 -1.27 4.82
N PRO A 48 3.48 -1.95 4.12
CA PRO A 48 4.21 -1.33 3.02
C PRO A 48 3.31 -1.16 1.79
N LEU A 49 3.33 0.03 1.21
CA LEU A 49 2.80 0.31 -0.12
C LEU A 49 3.93 0.74 -1.05
N VAL A 50 3.92 0.28 -2.29
CA VAL A 50 4.91 0.67 -3.31
C VAL A 50 4.29 1.72 -4.23
N VAL A 51 5.11 2.64 -4.72
CA VAL A 51 4.74 3.64 -5.73
C VAL A 51 5.59 3.43 -6.97
N ALA A 52 4.97 3.48 -8.15
CA ALA A 52 5.64 3.42 -9.45
C ALA A 52 5.09 4.47 -10.41
N GLU A 53 5.91 4.86 -11.38
CA GLU A 53 5.54 5.69 -12.51
C GLU A 53 5.85 4.93 -13.80
N GLY A 54 4.80 4.53 -14.52
CA GLY A 54 4.93 3.65 -15.67
C GLY A 54 5.69 2.37 -15.32
N GLU A 55 6.87 2.20 -15.92
CA GLU A 55 7.75 1.05 -15.75
C GLU A 55 8.77 1.20 -14.59
N LYS A 56 8.77 2.34 -13.88
CA LYS A 56 9.79 2.65 -12.88
C LYS A 56 9.21 2.67 -11.47
N VAL A 57 9.80 1.89 -10.55
CA VAL A 57 9.50 2.03 -9.12
C VAL A 57 10.09 3.33 -8.59
N LEU A 58 9.28 4.12 -7.89
CA LEU A 58 9.69 5.38 -7.27
C LEU A 58 10.11 5.19 -5.80
N GLY A 59 9.48 4.25 -5.08
CA GLY A 59 9.80 3.96 -3.69
C GLY A 59 8.68 3.29 -2.92
N ILE A 60 8.84 3.22 -1.59
CA ILE A 60 7.93 2.55 -0.66
C ILE A 60 7.42 3.57 0.37
N ILE A 61 6.16 3.41 0.76
CA ILE A 61 5.47 4.15 1.81
C ILE A 61 5.14 3.16 2.92
N ALA A 62 5.63 3.41 4.13
CA ALA A 62 5.22 2.68 5.32
C ALA A 62 3.94 3.29 5.89
N LEU A 63 2.82 2.57 5.83
CA LEU A 63 1.60 2.98 6.52
C LEU A 63 1.66 2.52 7.98
N LYS A 64 1.64 3.49 8.90
CA LYS A 64 1.46 3.26 10.32
C LYS A 64 0.09 3.78 10.71
N ASP A 65 -0.78 2.90 11.21
CA ASP A 65 -2.06 3.30 11.76
C ASP A 65 -1.85 4.20 12.99
N ILE A 66 -2.30 5.44 12.88
CA ILE A 66 -2.39 6.33 14.04
C ILE A 66 -3.73 6.04 14.71
N VAL A 67 -3.72 5.21 15.75
CA VAL A 67 -4.88 5.06 16.63
C VAL A 67 -5.00 6.35 17.45
N LYS A 68 -5.80 7.31 16.97
CA LYS A 68 -6.27 8.40 17.83
C LYS A 68 -7.11 7.76 18.93
N GLY A 69 -6.71 7.92 20.19
CA GLY A 69 -7.23 7.18 21.36
C GLY A 69 -8.74 7.28 21.65
N GLY A 70 -9.56 7.88 20.78
CA GLY A 70 -11.00 8.09 20.97
C GLY A 70 -11.93 7.04 20.33
N ILE A 71 -11.44 6.00 19.63
CA ILE A 71 -12.32 5.02 18.96
C ILE A 71 -12.68 3.82 19.86
N LYS A 72 -12.04 3.66 21.04
CA LYS A 72 -12.38 2.58 21.98
C LYS A 72 -13.78 2.69 22.60
N GLU A 73 -14.48 3.82 22.51
CA GLU A 73 -15.84 3.97 23.07
C GLU A 73 -16.99 3.57 22.14
N ARG A 74 -16.75 3.17 20.89
CA ARG A 74 -17.85 2.92 19.92
C ARG A 74 -18.05 1.47 19.48
N PHE A 75 -17.30 0.52 20.01
CA PHE A 75 -17.61 -0.90 19.80
C PHE A 75 -18.65 -1.38 20.82
N ARG A 76 -19.93 -1.00 20.62
CA ARG A 76 -21.04 -1.77 21.16
C ARG A 76 -21.29 -2.95 20.21
N PRO A 77 -21.27 -4.20 20.68
CA PRO A 77 -21.76 -5.33 19.90
C PRO A 77 -23.22 -5.03 19.52
N ALA A 78 -23.61 -5.33 18.29
CA ALA A 78 -25.02 -5.35 17.91
C ALA A 78 -25.71 -6.41 18.79
N ALA A 79 -26.44 -5.93 19.80
CA ALA A 79 -27.32 -6.76 20.59
C ALA A 79 -28.48 -7.21 19.70
N GLN A 80 -28.72 -8.52 19.74
CA GLN A 80 -29.89 -9.19 19.20
C GLN A 80 -31.16 -8.49 19.68
N ASN A 81 -32.12 -8.23 18.79
CA ASN A 81 -33.50 -8.00 19.17
C ASN A 81 -34.36 -8.98 18.36
N GLY A 82 -34.80 -10.03 19.05
CA GLY A 82 -35.99 -10.77 18.65
C GLY A 82 -37.22 -9.92 18.94
N HIS A 83 -38.17 -9.97 18.01
CA HIS A 83 -39.60 -10.07 18.25
C HIS A 83 -40.19 -10.86 17.08
#